data_AF-A0A101HVK6-F1
#
_entry.id   AF-A0A101HVK6-F1
#
_cell.length_a   1.000
_cell.length_b   1.000
_cell.length_c   1.000
_cell.angle_alpha   90.00
_cell.angle_beta   90.00
_cell.angle_gamma   90.00
#
_symmetry.space_group_name_H-M   'P 1'
#
loop_
_entity.id
_entity.type
_entity.pdbx_description
1 polymer ?
#
loop_
_entity_poly.entity_id
_entity_poly.type
_entity_poly.pdbx_seq_one_letter_code
_entity_poly.pdbx_strand_id
1 'polypeptide(L)'
;WALDRFLSNNDEGIFHVVGSESLSPYQLAQKIAQKFNFDTRLVKKGSLEDYQKSLPPDSRPWQKNLALSNKKISSLGVVMSGVDEGLLKMKKQIS
;
A
#
# COMPACT_ATOMS: atom_id res chain seq x y z
N TRP A 1 13.18 -7.04 10.29
CA TRP A 1 12.42 -6.29 9.27
C TRP A 1 13.10 -6.50 7.91
N ALA A 2 12.46 -6.20 6.78
CA ALA A 2 13.02 -6.47 5.44
C ALA A 2 14.43 -5.87 5.25
N LEU A 3 14.66 -4.65 5.76
CA LEU A 3 15.97 -4.00 5.70
C LEU A 3 17.02 -4.74 6.54
N ASP A 4 16.70 -5.12 7.77
CA ASP A 4 17.62 -5.89 8.64
C ASP A 4 18.06 -7.21 7.99
N ARG A 5 17.15 -7.88 7.26
CA ARG A 5 17.45 -9.11 6.52
C ARG A 5 18.56 -8.87 5.50
N PHE A 6 18.46 -7.80 4.71
CA PHE A 6 19.47 -7.46 3.70
C PHE A 6 20.80 -7.08 4.34
N LEU A 7 20.77 -6.27 5.40
CA LEU A 7 21.98 -5.82 6.10
C LEU A 7 22.71 -6.98 6.80
N SER A 8 21.96 -7.95 7.34
CA SER A 8 22.56 -9.05 8.11
C SER A 8 23.10 -10.19 7.24
N ASN A 9 22.56 -10.36 6.02
CA ASN A 9 22.87 -11.52 5.18
C ASN A 9 23.58 -11.16 3.86
N ASN A 10 23.77 -9.86 3.58
CA ASN A 10 24.32 -9.37 2.31
C ASN A 10 23.56 -9.95 1.09
N ASP A 11 22.23 -10.06 1.18
CA ASP A 11 21.42 -10.51 0.05
C ASP A 11 21.49 -9.46 -1.09
N GLU A 12 21.82 -9.88 -2.32
CA GLU A 12 22.03 -8.97 -3.45
C GLU A 12 20.89 -9.01 -4.50
N GLY A 13 20.73 -7.89 -5.20
CA GLY A 13 19.82 -7.73 -6.34
C GLY A 13 18.59 -6.86 -6.05
N ILE A 14 17.64 -6.86 -6.98
CA ILE A 14 16.44 -6.01 -6.92
C ILE A 14 15.29 -6.77 -6.26
N PHE A 15 14.66 -6.18 -5.25
CA PHE A 15 13.53 -6.74 -4.50
C PHE A 15 12.41 -5.72 -4.36
N HIS A 16 11.15 -6.17 -4.50
CA HIS A 16 10.00 -5.36 -4.11
C HIS A 16 9.68 -5.59 -2.63
N VAL A 17 9.76 -4.51 -1.84
CA VAL A 17 9.46 -4.52 -0.41
C VAL A 17 8.08 -3.91 -0.17
N VAL A 18 7.04 -4.64 -0.56
CA VAL A 18 5.63 -4.23 -0.42
C VAL A 18 4.87 -5.20 0.50
N GLY A 19 3.75 -4.73 1.05
CA GLY A 19 2.86 -5.55 1.90
C GLY A 19 2.31 -6.79 1.18
N SER A 20 1.60 -7.64 1.92
CA SER A 20 1.08 -8.92 1.40
C SER A 20 -0.16 -8.79 0.51
N GLU A 21 -0.73 -7.60 0.36
CA GLU A 21 -1.93 -7.35 -0.42
C GLU A 21 -1.78 -6.10 -1.31
N SER A 22 -2.56 -6.06 -2.38
CA SER A 22 -2.72 -4.90 -3.25
C SER A 22 -4.15 -4.41 -3.18
N LEU A 23 -4.33 -3.13 -2.87
CA LEU A 23 -5.64 -2.50 -2.73
C LEU A 23 -5.76 -1.31 -3.68
N SER A 24 -6.97 -1.08 -4.18
CA SER A 24 -7.30 0.21 -4.80
C SER A 24 -7.33 1.33 -3.74
N PRO A 25 -7.17 2.61 -4.13
CA PRO A 25 -7.29 3.74 -3.22
C PRO A 25 -8.62 3.74 -2.43
N TYR A 26 -9.72 3.35 -3.07
CA TYR A 26 -11.03 3.21 -2.42
C TYR A 26 -11.01 2.17 -1.29
N GLN A 27 -10.46 0.98 -1.56
CA GLN A 27 -10.39 -0.09 -0.55
C GLN A 27 -9.48 0.30 0.63
N LEU A 28 -8.33 0.94 0.34
CA LEU A 28 -7.44 1.44 1.39
C LEU A 28 -8.12 2.49 2.26
N ALA A 29 -8.79 3.48 1.65
CA ALA A 29 -9.52 4.52 2.37
C ALA A 29 -10.64 3.94 3.25
N GLN A 30 -11.37 2.93 2.76
CA GLN A 30 -12.37 2.20 3.55
C GLN A 30 -11.75 1.54 4.79
N LYS A 31 -10.63 0.82 4.63
CA LYS A 31 -9.92 0.19 5.76
C LYS A 31 -9.41 1.23 6.77
N ILE A 32 -8.87 2.35 6.30
CA ILE A 32 -8.45 3.46 7.18
C ILE A 32 -9.64 3.98 7.97
N ALA A 33 -10.74 4.33 7.30
CA ALA A 33 -11.93 4.85 7.98
C ALA A 33 -12.43 3.88 9.06
N GLN A 34 -12.48 2.58 8.77
CA GLN A 34 -12.85 1.54 9.73
C GLN A 34 -11.88 1.48 10.93
N LYS A 35 -10.55 1.40 10.69
CA LYS A 35 -9.56 1.25 11.77
C LYS A 35 -9.47 2.46 12.69
N PHE A 36 -9.75 3.66 12.16
CA PHE A 36 -9.68 4.92 12.90
C PHE A 36 -11.05 5.41 13.39
N ASN A 37 -12.11 4.61 13.23
CA ASN A 37 -13.49 4.96 13.65
C ASN A 37 -14.03 6.24 12.98
N PHE A 38 -13.67 6.49 11.72
CA PHE A 38 -14.29 7.53 10.90
C PHE A 38 -15.53 7.01 10.18
N ASP A 39 -16.38 7.92 9.69
CA ASP A 39 -17.57 7.54 8.92
C ASP A 39 -17.20 7.01 7.53
N THR A 40 -17.29 5.70 7.36
CA THR A 40 -17.01 4.98 6.11
C THR A 40 -17.90 5.39 4.95
N ARG A 41 -19.08 5.98 5.23
CA ARG A 41 -20.02 6.46 4.21
C ARG A 41 -19.49 7.70 3.49
N LEU A 42 -18.54 8.43 4.06
CA LEU A 42 -17.88 9.56 3.40
C LEU A 42 -16.87 9.12 2.34
N VAL A 43 -16.38 7.87 2.40
CA VAL A 43 -15.50 7.31 1.37
C VAL A 43 -16.33 6.84 0.18
N LYS A 44 -16.28 7.60 -0.92
CA LYS A 44 -17.03 7.31 -2.15
C LYS A 44 -16.15 6.63 -3.20
N LYS A 45 -16.77 5.77 -4.02
CA LYS A 45 -16.12 5.25 -5.23
C LYS A 45 -16.00 6.39 -6.26
N GLY A 46 -14.92 6.38 -7.03
CA GLY A 46 -14.70 7.27 -8.16
C GLY A 46 -14.15 6.52 -9.37
N SER A 47 -14.01 7.21 -10.50
CA SER A 47 -13.37 6.71 -11.72
C SER A 47 -12.01 7.39 -11.91
N LEU A 48 -11.00 6.59 -12.27
CA LEU A 48 -9.69 7.11 -12.64
C LEU A 48 -9.78 7.96 -13.91
N GLU A 49 -10.59 7.53 -14.88
CA GLU A 49 -10.81 8.22 -16.14
C GLU A 49 -11.43 9.61 -15.89
N ASP A 50 -12.46 9.70 -15.05
CA ASP A 50 -13.08 10.99 -14.72
C ASP A 50 -12.14 11.89 -13.92
N TYR A 51 -11.37 11.30 -13.00
CA TYR A 51 -10.34 12.04 -12.28
C TYR A 51 -9.28 12.62 -13.24
N GLN A 52 -8.82 11.83 -14.22
CA GLN A 52 -7.83 12.27 -15.20
C GLN A 52 -8.34 13.43 -16.07
N LYS A 53 -9.63 13.44 -16.44
CA LYS A 53 -10.26 14.56 -17.18
C LYS A 53 -10.29 15.87 -16.36
N SER A 54 -10.28 15.77 -15.03
CA SER A 54 -10.28 16.94 -14.14
C SER A 54 -8.89 17.56 -13.94
N LEU A 55 -7.83 16.89 -14.39
CA LEU A 55 -6.46 17.37 -14.21
C LEU A 55 -6.14 18.48 -15.23
N PRO A 56 -5.26 19.44 -14.88
CA PRO A 56 -4.75 20.42 -15.82
C PRO A 56 -4.16 19.77 -17.08
N PRO A 57 -4.18 20.47 -18.23
CA PRO A 57 -3.42 20.05 -19.42
C PRO A 57 -1.96 19.72 -19.04
N ASP A 58 -1.40 18.73 -19.72
CA ASP A 58 -0.02 18.23 -19.50
C ASP A 58 0.27 17.57 -18.14
N SER A 59 -0.77 17.29 -17.35
CA SER A 59 -0.62 16.50 -16.13
C SER A 59 -0.14 15.08 -16.45
N ARG A 60 0.81 14.57 -15.64
CA ARG A 60 1.27 13.18 -15.75
C ARG A 60 0.08 12.23 -15.57
N PRO A 61 -0.15 11.26 -16.48
CA PRO A 61 -1.22 10.30 -16.31
C PRO A 61 -0.94 9.40 -15.10
N TRP A 62 -1.92 9.27 -14.23
CA TRP A 62 -1.90 8.33 -13.12
C TRP A 62 -1.94 6.89 -13.63
N GLN A 63 -1.15 6.02 -13.01
CA GLN A 63 -1.05 4.61 -13.38
C GLN A 63 -2.33 3.86 -12.98
N LYS A 64 -2.82 2.99 -13.88
CA LYS A 64 -4.00 2.16 -13.63
C LYS A 64 -3.75 1.07 -12.59
N ASN A 65 -2.53 0.55 -12.53
CA ASN A 65 -2.13 -0.50 -11.60
C ASN A 65 -0.63 -0.38 -11.29
N LEU A 66 -0.29 -0.38 -10.00
CA LEU A 66 1.09 -0.36 -9.47
C LEU A 66 1.34 -1.54 -8.53
N ALA A 67 0.55 -2.60 -8.63
CA ALA A 67 0.72 -3.79 -7.81
C ALA A 67 2.09 -4.43 -8.10
N LEU A 68 2.85 -4.66 -7.03
CA LEU A 68 4.15 -5.34 -7.08
C LEU A 68 4.06 -6.67 -6.35
N SER A 69 4.74 -7.68 -6.88
CA SER A 69 4.89 -8.97 -6.22
C SER A 69 6.04 -8.93 -5.22
N ASN A 70 5.78 -9.34 -3.98
CA ASN A 70 6.81 -9.53 -2.95
C ASN A 70 7.33 -10.97 -2.88
N LYS A 71 6.98 -11.85 -3.83
CA LYS A 71 7.38 -13.28 -3.81
C LYS A 71 8.89 -13.49 -3.62
N LYS A 72 9.72 -12.64 -4.24
CA LYS A 72 11.19 -12.73 -4.17
C LYS A 72 11.74 -12.46 -2.76
N ILE A 73 11.18 -11.50 -2.02
CA ILE A 73 11.62 -11.27 -0.64
C ILE A 73 11.02 -12.32 0.30
N SER A 74 9.80 -12.79 0.02
CA SER A 74 9.17 -13.88 0.77
C SER A 74 9.95 -15.20 0.68
N SER A 75 10.59 -15.50 -0.46
CA SER A 75 11.47 -16.67 -0.58
C SER A 75 12.74 -16.60 0.29
N LEU A 76 13.07 -15.43 0.84
CA LEU A 76 14.15 -15.27 1.84
C LEU A 76 13.65 -15.47 3.28
N GLY A 77 12.41 -15.92 3.47
CA GLY A 77 11.80 -16.12 4.79
C GLY A 77 11.25 -14.84 5.42
N VAL A 78 11.24 -13.71 4.70
CA VAL A 78 10.66 -12.46 5.20
C VAL A 78 9.14 -12.48 5.02
N VAL A 79 8.41 -12.30 6.12
CA VAL A 79 6.94 -12.20 6.10
C VAL A 79 6.54 -10.73 6.02
N MET A 80 5.88 -10.36 4.92
CA MET A 80 5.36 -9.01 4.71
C MET A 80 3.95 -8.88 5.32
N SER A 81 3.71 -7.81 6.06
CA SER A 81 2.41 -7.53 6.70
C SER A 81 1.33 -7.12 5.69
N GLY A 82 0.08 -7.41 6.03
CA GLY A 82 -1.10 -6.82 5.38
C GLY A 82 -1.40 -5.40 5.88
N VAL A 83 -2.33 -4.73 5.20
CA VAL A 83 -2.73 -3.35 5.49
C VAL A 83 -3.38 -3.24 6.86
N ASP A 84 -4.22 -4.19 7.28
CA ASP A 84 -4.89 -4.12 8.59
C ASP A 84 -3.90 -4.17 9.77
N GLU A 85 -2.85 -4.98 9.66
CA GLU A 85 -1.78 -5.05 10.67
C GLU A 85 -0.96 -3.76 10.67
N GLY A 86 -0.63 -3.23 9.48
CA GLY A 86 0.08 -1.95 9.33
C GLY A 86 -0.70 -0.79 9.96
N LEU A 87 -1.99 -0.65 9.67
CA LEU A 87 -2.85 0.39 10.23
C LEU A 87 -2.97 0.26 11.76
N LEU A 88 -3.02 -0.96 12.30
CA LEU A 88 -3.04 -1.18 13.75
C LEU A 88 -1.73 -0.72 14.41
N LYS A 89 -0.58 -1.02 13.81
CA LYS A 89 0.73 -0.54 14.29
C LYS A 89 0.81 0.99 14.25
N MET A 90 0.39 1.61 13.15
CA MET A 90 0.36 3.06 13.02
C MET A 90 -0.54 3.71 14.08
N LYS A 91 -1.75 3.20 14.29
CA LYS A 91 -2.68 3.73 15.31
C LYS A 91 -2.04 3.76 16.71
N LYS A 92 -1.29 2.70 17.07
CA LYS A 92 -0.55 2.63 18.34
C LYS A 92 0.62 3.62 18.45
N GLN A 93 1.16 4.10 17.34
CA GLN A 93 2.28 5.04 17.33
C GLN A 93 1.84 6.51 17.44
N ILE A 94 0.59 6.80 17.08
CA ILE A 94 0.04 8.16 17.09
C ILE A 94 -0.92 8.44 18.26
N SER A 95 -1.21 7.41 19.07
CA SER A 95 -2.00 7.53 20.31
C SER A 95 -1.06 7.57 21.49
#